data_AF-A0A955RA72-F1
#
_entry.id   AF-A0A955RA72-F1
#
_cell.length_a   1.000
_cell.length_b   1.000
_cell.length_c   1.000
_cell.angle_alpha   90.00
_cell.angle_beta   90.00
_cell.angle_gamma   90.00
#
_symmetry.space_group_name_H-M   'P 1'
#
loop_
_entity.id
_entity.type
_entity.pdbx_description
1 polymer ?
#
loop_
_entity_poly.entity_id
_entity_poly.type
_entity_poly.pdbx_seq_one_letter_code
_entity_poly.pdbx_strand_id
1 'polypeptide(L)'
;VVQVMTYLVENETAALLVPANLVPRVHPHYREVVGFLAVQMADEARHVEVFTRRIGLRGRSPGTSSRGGQASLATLVTERDPDVASFLLSVMGETSFLELLRFLQQHGPDPVTRAICRLAATDEVRHVAFAVGRLRRRGDPALLDRLASAVRAREAALRHTSGLDPNVFDALIVLASPTFDPPGVSVGFERVVELVGRMDRARRAMLVRLGYAPEQAAALSALHTRNFM
;
A
#
# COMPACT_ATOMS: atom_id res chain seq x y z
N VAL A 1 -7.89 15.92 2.58
CA VAL A 1 -8.42 15.06 1.48
C VAL A 1 -7.55 15.11 0.23
N VAL A 2 -7.35 16.27 -0.42
CA VAL A 2 -6.57 16.35 -1.69
C VAL A 2 -5.19 15.70 -1.58
N GLN A 3 -4.41 16.06 -0.56
CA GLN A 3 -3.08 15.48 -0.36
C GLN A 3 -3.11 13.96 -0.19
N VAL A 4 -4.03 13.45 0.64
CA VAL A 4 -4.22 12.00 0.84
C VAL A 4 -4.60 11.32 -0.47
N MET A 5 -5.57 11.86 -1.22
CA MET A 5 -5.98 11.28 -2.51
C MET A 5 -4.86 11.32 -3.55
N THR A 6 -3.99 12.34 -3.50
CA THR A 6 -2.81 12.42 -4.37
C THR A 6 -1.86 11.27 -4.08
N TYR A 7 -1.57 11.03 -2.80
CA TYR A 7 -0.79 9.86 -2.37
C TYR A 7 -1.45 8.53 -2.80
N LEU A 8 -2.78 8.40 -2.67
CA LEU A 8 -3.48 7.19 -3.14
C LEU A 8 -3.31 7.02 -4.66
N VAL A 9 -3.53 8.07 -5.46
CA VAL A 9 -3.35 8.02 -6.92
C VAL A 9 -1.94 7.55 -7.30
N GLU A 10 -0.91 8.02 -6.62
CA GLU A 10 0.47 7.60 -6.89
C GLU A 10 0.71 6.12 -6.59
N ASN A 11 0.21 5.64 -5.43
CA ASN A 11 0.35 4.24 -5.04
C ASN A 11 -0.42 3.32 -5.98
N GLU A 12 -1.65 3.68 -6.32
CA GLU A 12 -2.52 2.93 -7.24
C GLU A 12 -1.94 2.91 -8.66
N THR A 13 -1.30 3.99 -9.10
CA THR A 13 -0.58 4.00 -10.39
C THR A 13 0.58 3.00 -10.38
N ALA A 14 1.33 2.89 -9.28
CA ALA A 14 2.37 1.87 -9.17
C ALA A 14 1.76 0.46 -9.11
N ALA A 15 0.67 0.27 -8.36
CA ALA A 15 -0.08 -0.98 -8.26
C ALA A 15 -0.68 -1.41 -9.61
N LEU A 16 -0.98 -0.47 -10.51
CA LEU A 16 -1.38 -0.73 -11.90
C LEU A 16 -0.20 -1.22 -12.76
N LEU A 17 0.95 -0.55 -12.64
CA LEU A 17 2.12 -0.78 -13.49
C LEU A 17 2.87 -2.08 -13.15
N VAL A 18 2.95 -2.44 -11.88
CA VAL A 18 3.60 -3.69 -11.44
C VAL A 18 2.99 -4.92 -12.12
N PRO A 19 1.69 -5.23 -11.99
CA PRO A 19 1.07 -6.37 -12.67
C PRO A 19 1.16 -6.26 -14.20
N ALA A 20 1.10 -5.05 -14.77
CA ALA A 20 1.32 -4.85 -16.21
C ALA A 20 2.71 -5.33 -16.67
N ASN A 21 3.75 -5.12 -15.85
CA ASN A 21 5.10 -5.64 -16.10
C ASN A 21 5.22 -7.17 -15.87
N LEU A 22 4.32 -7.77 -15.10
CA LEU A 22 4.32 -9.21 -14.80
C LEU A 22 3.59 -10.04 -15.85
N VAL A 23 2.44 -9.56 -16.36
CA VAL A 23 1.62 -10.27 -17.35
C VAL A 23 2.41 -10.89 -18.52
N PRO A 24 3.30 -10.16 -19.24
CA PRO A 24 4.03 -10.75 -20.37
C PRO A 24 5.04 -11.83 -19.99
N ARG A 25 5.28 -12.03 -18.70
CA ARG A 25 6.27 -12.96 -18.15
C ARG A 25 5.63 -14.22 -17.56
N VAL A 26 4.30 -14.27 -17.53
CA VAL A 26 3.55 -15.44 -17.09
C VAL A 26 3.43 -16.40 -18.26
N HIS A 27 3.88 -17.65 -18.07
CA HIS A 27 3.74 -18.68 -19.10
C HIS A 27 2.24 -18.90 -19.44
N PRO A 28 1.85 -18.98 -20.72
CA PRO A 28 0.43 -19.06 -21.14
C PRO A 28 -0.39 -20.20 -20.52
N HIS A 29 0.28 -21.25 -20.04
CA HIS A 29 -0.35 -22.33 -19.28
C HIS A 29 -1.11 -21.81 -18.03
N TYR A 30 -0.58 -20.78 -17.36
CA TYR A 30 -1.17 -20.19 -16.15
C TYR A 30 -2.15 -19.06 -16.49
N ARG A 31 -3.11 -19.36 -17.37
CA ARG A 31 -4.10 -18.38 -17.87
C ARG A 31 -4.93 -17.73 -16.76
N GLU A 32 -5.17 -18.43 -15.66
CA GLU A 32 -5.87 -17.91 -14.48
C GLU A 32 -5.06 -16.84 -13.76
N VAL A 33 -3.72 -16.94 -13.76
CA VAL A 33 -2.84 -15.90 -13.22
C VAL A 33 -2.93 -14.66 -14.11
N VAL A 34 -2.88 -14.83 -15.43
CA VAL A 34 -3.04 -13.72 -16.38
C VAL A 34 -4.41 -13.06 -16.21
N GLY A 35 -5.48 -13.85 -16.11
CA GLY A 35 -6.84 -13.35 -15.89
C GLY A 35 -6.97 -12.56 -14.58
N PHE A 36 -6.36 -13.05 -13.49
CA PHE A 36 -6.35 -12.32 -12.23
C PHE A 36 -5.58 -10.99 -12.32
N LEU A 37 -4.36 -11.01 -12.89
CA LEU A 37 -3.56 -9.78 -13.03
C LEU A 37 -4.26 -8.73 -13.90
N ALA A 38 -5.00 -9.15 -14.93
CA ALA A 38 -5.80 -8.25 -15.75
C ALA A 38 -6.96 -7.62 -14.95
N VAL A 39 -7.61 -8.39 -14.07
CA VAL A 39 -8.64 -7.87 -13.15
C VAL A 39 -8.00 -6.89 -12.17
N GLN A 40 -6.87 -7.22 -11.56
CA GLN A 40 -6.15 -6.32 -10.66
C GLN A 40 -5.82 -5.00 -11.37
N MET A 41 -5.25 -5.04 -12.58
CA MET A 41 -5.00 -3.83 -13.36
C MET A 41 -6.27 -3.01 -13.62
N ALA A 42 -7.40 -3.66 -13.92
CA ALA A 42 -8.67 -2.97 -14.09
C ALA A 42 -9.18 -2.33 -12.79
N ASP A 43 -8.91 -2.95 -11.64
CA ASP A 43 -9.22 -2.41 -10.32
C ASP A 43 -8.41 -1.15 -10.04
N GLU A 44 -7.08 -1.22 -10.20
CA GLU A 44 -6.21 -0.08 -9.88
C GLU A 44 -6.48 1.09 -10.84
N ALA A 45 -6.82 0.81 -12.10
CA ALA A 45 -7.25 1.84 -13.03
C ALA A 45 -8.53 2.56 -12.56
N ARG A 46 -9.49 1.81 -11.99
CA ARG A 46 -10.70 2.41 -11.38
C ARG A 46 -10.37 3.19 -10.11
N HIS A 47 -9.43 2.69 -9.30
CA HIS A 47 -8.97 3.37 -8.09
C HIS A 47 -8.31 4.71 -8.42
N VAL A 48 -7.35 4.72 -9.36
CA VAL A 48 -6.72 5.94 -9.90
C VAL A 48 -7.77 6.93 -10.37
N GLU A 49 -8.74 6.49 -11.18
CA GLU A 49 -9.79 7.35 -11.71
C GLU A 49 -10.64 7.98 -10.60
N VAL A 50 -11.15 7.17 -9.66
CA VAL A 50 -12.07 7.65 -8.63
C VAL A 50 -11.37 8.56 -7.61
N PHE A 51 -10.11 8.27 -7.27
CA PHE A 51 -9.32 9.14 -6.40
C PHE A 51 -8.95 10.46 -7.10
N THR A 52 -8.62 10.41 -8.40
CA THR A 52 -8.39 11.62 -9.22
C THR A 52 -9.65 12.48 -9.30
N ARG A 53 -10.82 11.88 -9.53
CA ARG A 53 -12.10 12.61 -9.47
C ARG A 53 -12.37 13.19 -8.10
N ARG A 54 -12.02 12.48 -7.02
CA ARG A 54 -12.19 12.97 -5.65
C ARG A 54 -11.34 14.21 -5.36
N ILE A 55 -10.12 14.28 -5.91
CA ILE A 55 -9.27 15.49 -5.89
C ILE A 55 -10.00 16.64 -6.58
N GLY A 56 -10.46 16.42 -7.81
CA GLY A 56 -11.07 17.45 -8.65
C GLY A 56 -12.48 17.90 -8.24
N LEU A 57 -13.16 17.20 -7.32
CA LEU A 57 -14.58 17.42 -6.99
C LEU A 57 -14.93 18.88 -6.62
N ARG A 58 -13.96 19.65 -6.11
CA ARG A 58 -14.13 21.07 -5.74
C ARG A 58 -13.21 22.00 -6.54
N GLY A 59 -12.85 21.63 -7.77
CA GLY A 59 -11.98 22.42 -8.66
C GLY A 59 -10.54 22.54 -8.17
N ARG A 60 -10.07 21.59 -7.35
CA ARG A 60 -8.69 21.56 -6.83
C ARG A 60 -7.79 20.74 -7.74
N SER A 61 -6.53 21.13 -7.84
CA SER A 61 -5.47 20.33 -8.45
C SER A 61 -4.93 19.28 -7.46
N PRO A 62 -4.19 18.27 -7.94
CA PRO A 62 -3.43 17.37 -7.08
C PRO A 62 -2.53 18.11 -6.09
N GLY A 63 -2.25 17.47 -4.96
CA GLY A 63 -1.34 17.94 -3.93
C GLY A 63 0.13 17.72 -4.30
N THR A 64 1.00 17.67 -3.29
CA THR A 64 2.44 17.49 -3.49
C THR A 64 2.81 16.03 -3.65
N SER A 65 3.73 15.77 -4.58
CA SER A 65 4.42 14.50 -4.74
C SER A 65 5.81 14.60 -4.12
N SER A 66 6.13 13.77 -3.13
CA SER A 66 7.45 13.82 -2.49
C SER A 66 8.48 12.98 -3.25
N ARG A 67 9.74 13.43 -3.25
CA ARG A 67 10.85 12.68 -3.84
C ARG A 67 11.02 11.30 -3.21
N GLY A 68 10.79 11.18 -1.90
CA GLY A 68 10.84 9.91 -1.17
C GLY A 68 9.73 8.96 -1.60
N GLY A 69 8.50 9.45 -1.73
CA GLY A 69 7.37 8.70 -2.26
C GLY A 69 7.63 8.18 -3.67
N GLN A 70 8.06 9.05 -4.58
CA GLN A 70 8.42 8.67 -5.95
C GLN A 70 9.52 7.60 -6.00
N ALA A 71 10.59 7.77 -5.22
CA ALA A 71 11.66 6.78 -5.16
C ALA A 71 11.16 5.43 -4.61
N SER A 72 10.36 5.45 -3.55
CA SER A 72 9.73 4.26 -2.94
C SER A 72 8.86 3.50 -3.95
N LEU A 73 8.05 4.20 -4.75
CA LEU A 73 7.21 3.59 -5.79
C LEU A 73 8.04 3.08 -6.97
N ALA A 74 9.09 3.82 -7.37
CA ALA A 74 10.00 3.39 -8.43
C ALA A 74 10.67 2.04 -8.11
N THR A 75 11.03 1.79 -6.84
CA THR A 75 11.58 0.47 -6.45
C THR A 75 10.61 -0.68 -6.67
N LEU A 76 9.30 -0.44 -6.58
CA LEU A 76 8.27 -1.46 -6.85
C LEU A 76 8.12 -1.68 -8.35
N VAL A 77 7.96 -0.61 -9.11
CA VAL A 77 7.72 -0.67 -10.57
C VAL A 77 8.89 -1.28 -11.33
N THR A 78 10.12 -1.05 -10.84
CA THR A 78 11.35 -1.53 -11.49
C THR A 78 11.80 -2.92 -11.03
N GLU A 79 11.13 -3.53 -10.04
CA GLU A 79 11.45 -4.88 -9.58
C GLU A 79 11.22 -5.90 -10.70
N ARG A 80 12.26 -6.70 -10.96
CA ARG A 80 12.28 -7.66 -12.06
C ARG A 80 12.01 -9.08 -11.61
N ASP A 81 11.99 -9.43 -10.33
CA ASP A 81 11.54 -10.76 -9.92
C ASP A 81 10.02 -10.72 -9.67
N PRO A 82 9.19 -11.51 -10.41
CA PRO A 82 7.73 -11.50 -10.26
C PRO A 82 7.23 -11.90 -8.87
N ASP A 83 7.96 -12.76 -8.15
CA ASP A 83 7.59 -13.17 -6.81
C ASP A 83 7.94 -12.07 -5.81
N VAL A 84 9.10 -11.43 -5.98
CA VAL A 84 9.50 -10.27 -5.16
C VAL A 84 8.59 -9.08 -5.41
N ALA A 85 8.28 -8.74 -6.67
CA ALA A 85 7.40 -7.63 -7.02
C ALA A 85 6.00 -7.83 -6.42
N SER A 86 5.41 -9.02 -6.60
CA SER A 86 4.10 -9.36 -6.02
C SER A 86 4.12 -9.36 -4.49
N PHE A 87 5.22 -9.79 -3.87
CA PHE A 87 5.38 -9.76 -2.43
C PHE A 87 5.49 -8.32 -1.89
N LEU A 88 6.39 -7.50 -2.45
CA LEU A 88 6.62 -6.13 -2.00
C LEU A 88 5.39 -5.24 -2.22
N LEU A 89 4.70 -5.41 -3.36
CA LEU A 89 3.45 -4.70 -3.63
C LEU A 89 2.34 -5.23 -2.72
N SER A 90 1.90 -6.48 -2.88
CA SER A 90 0.62 -6.91 -2.32
C SER A 90 0.71 -7.37 -0.86
N VAL A 91 1.78 -8.07 -0.49
CA VAL A 91 1.93 -8.56 0.90
C VAL A 91 2.39 -7.44 1.82
N MET A 92 3.36 -6.63 1.39
CA MET A 92 3.88 -5.55 2.23
C MET A 92 3.09 -4.25 2.03
N GLY A 93 2.94 -3.78 0.79
CA GLY A 93 2.26 -2.53 0.44
C GLY A 93 0.74 -2.56 0.63
N GLU A 94 0.02 -3.33 -0.19
CA GLU A 94 -1.46 -3.37 -0.22
C GLU A 94 -2.04 -3.83 1.12
N THR A 95 -1.38 -4.72 1.87
CA THR A 95 -1.81 -5.05 3.24
C THR A 95 -1.82 -3.83 4.16
N SER A 96 -0.85 -2.93 4.01
CA SER A 96 -0.80 -1.66 4.74
C SER A 96 -1.83 -0.68 4.19
N PHE A 97 -1.94 -0.63 2.87
CA PHE A 97 -2.88 0.22 2.15
C PHE A 97 -4.34 -0.10 2.52
N LEU A 98 -4.66 -1.38 2.73
CA LEU A 98 -5.97 -1.82 3.19
C LEU A 98 -6.35 -1.24 4.55
N GLU A 99 -5.40 -1.15 5.50
CA GLU A 99 -5.63 -0.48 6.78
C GLU A 99 -5.82 1.03 6.62
N LEU A 100 -5.08 1.66 5.69
CA LEU A 100 -5.29 3.07 5.33
C LEU A 100 -6.67 3.31 4.73
N LEU A 101 -7.14 2.46 3.82
CA LEU A 101 -8.48 2.56 3.24
C LEU A 101 -9.57 2.37 4.30
N ARG A 102 -9.41 1.41 5.22
CA ARG A 102 -10.32 1.23 6.37
C ARG A 102 -10.34 2.44 7.28
N PHE A 103 -9.17 3.05 7.53
CA PHE A 103 -9.07 4.28 8.28
C PHE A 103 -9.81 5.43 7.60
N LEU A 104 -9.63 5.61 6.30
CA LEU A 104 -10.33 6.64 5.52
C LEU A 104 -11.82 6.36 5.37
N GLN A 105 -12.24 5.09 5.36
CA GLN A 105 -13.65 4.71 5.46
C GLN A 105 -14.23 5.13 6.81
N GLN A 106 -13.49 4.97 7.90
CA GLN A 106 -13.97 5.28 9.25
C GLN A 106 -13.95 6.79 9.54
N HIS A 107 -12.87 7.48 9.16
CA HIS A 107 -12.59 8.86 9.54
C HIS A 107 -12.68 9.86 8.37
N GLY A 108 -13.00 9.40 7.16
CA GLY A 108 -13.18 10.29 6.01
C GLY A 108 -14.20 11.38 6.32
N PRO A 109 -13.99 12.62 5.86
CA PRO A 109 -14.76 13.78 6.33
C PRO A 109 -16.18 13.84 5.76
N ASP A 110 -16.45 13.08 4.71
CA ASP A 110 -17.73 13.09 4.00
C ASP A 110 -18.12 11.69 3.49
N PRO A 111 -19.42 11.44 3.20
CA PRO A 111 -19.90 10.14 2.76
C PRO A 111 -19.25 9.64 1.46
N VAL A 112 -18.89 10.53 0.54
CA VAL A 112 -18.30 10.15 -0.75
C VAL A 112 -16.90 9.58 -0.53
N THR A 113 -16.05 10.28 0.23
CA THR A 113 -14.72 9.78 0.61
C THR A 113 -14.81 8.41 1.28
N ARG A 114 -15.73 8.26 2.26
CA ARG A 114 -15.90 6.99 2.99
C ARG A 114 -16.38 5.86 2.07
N ALA A 115 -17.29 6.14 1.15
CA ALA A 115 -17.82 5.15 0.22
C ALA A 115 -16.76 4.66 -0.79
N ILE A 116 -15.97 5.58 -1.36
CA ILE A 116 -14.90 5.25 -2.30
C ILE A 116 -13.87 4.34 -1.61
N CYS A 117 -13.40 4.71 -0.41
CA CYS A 117 -12.42 3.91 0.32
C CYS A 117 -12.94 2.52 0.73
N ARG A 118 -14.23 2.40 1.08
CA ARG A 118 -14.86 1.09 1.36
C ARG A 118 -14.86 0.18 0.13
N LEU A 119 -15.22 0.72 -1.04
CA LEU A 119 -15.28 -0.03 -2.28
C LEU A 119 -13.88 -0.46 -2.73
N ALA A 120 -12.91 0.47 -2.73
CA ALA A 120 -11.51 0.15 -3.02
C ALA A 120 -10.98 -0.93 -2.06
N ALA A 121 -11.26 -0.82 -0.75
CA ALA A 121 -10.83 -1.84 0.22
C ALA A 121 -11.42 -3.24 -0.05
N THR A 122 -12.58 -3.33 -0.70
CA THR A 122 -13.16 -4.62 -1.12
C THR A 122 -12.35 -5.24 -2.26
N ASP A 123 -11.84 -4.39 -3.14
CA ASP A 123 -10.99 -4.78 -4.26
C ASP A 123 -9.57 -5.14 -3.76
N GLU A 124 -8.96 -4.36 -2.88
CA GLU A 124 -7.63 -4.67 -2.32
C GLU A 124 -7.54 -6.03 -1.61
N VAL A 125 -8.62 -6.46 -0.95
CA VAL A 125 -8.64 -7.75 -0.23
C VAL A 125 -8.35 -8.93 -1.18
N ARG A 126 -8.81 -8.87 -2.44
CA ARG A 126 -8.55 -9.96 -3.40
C ARG A 126 -7.10 -9.95 -3.89
N HIS A 127 -6.47 -8.79 -4.03
CA HIS A 127 -5.06 -8.67 -4.46
C HIS A 127 -4.12 -9.26 -3.42
N VAL A 128 -4.27 -8.87 -2.15
CA VAL A 128 -3.51 -9.43 -1.03
C VAL A 128 -3.72 -10.95 -0.93
N ALA A 129 -4.97 -11.41 -1.01
CA ALA A 129 -5.28 -12.84 -0.91
C ALA A 129 -4.62 -13.66 -2.04
N PHE A 130 -4.64 -13.12 -3.26
CA PHE A 130 -4.00 -13.77 -4.41
C PHE A 130 -2.48 -13.88 -4.22
N ALA A 131 -1.81 -12.79 -3.85
CA ALA A 131 -0.36 -12.78 -3.65
C ALA A 131 0.07 -13.76 -2.55
N VAL A 132 -0.59 -13.72 -1.38
CA VAL A 132 -0.31 -14.66 -0.28
C VAL A 132 -0.54 -16.10 -0.72
N GLY A 133 -1.65 -16.38 -1.41
CA GLY A 133 -1.97 -17.72 -1.91
C GLY A 133 -0.94 -18.24 -2.91
N ARG A 134 -0.53 -17.40 -3.87
CA ARG A 134 0.46 -17.74 -4.90
C ARG A 134 1.84 -18.02 -4.28
N LEU A 135 2.31 -17.15 -3.40
CA LEU A 135 3.63 -17.29 -2.76
C LEU A 135 3.67 -18.52 -1.83
N ARG A 136 2.62 -18.78 -1.06
CA ARG A 136 2.54 -20.01 -0.24
C ARG A 136 2.60 -21.29 -1.07
N ARG A 137 1.93 -21.32 -2.23
CA ARG A 137 1.93 -22.49 -3.12
C ARG A 137 3.29 -22.78 -3.74
N ARG A 138 4.21 -21.80 -3.79
CA ARG A 138 5.58 -22.05 -4.25
C ARG A 138 6.33 -22.99 -3.31
N GLY A 139 6.04 -22.96 -2.00
CA GLY A 139 6.55 -23.92 -1.02
C GLY A 139 8.08 -24.01 -0.93
N ASP A 140 8.81 -23.02 -1.46
CA ASP A 140 10.28 -22.98 -1.55
C ASP A 140 10.85 -22.20 -0.36
N PRO A 141 11.57 -22.82 0.58
CA PRO A 141 12.21 -22.10 1.68
C PRO A 141 13.19 -21.03 1.21
N ALA A 142 13.90 -21.26 0.09
CA ALA A 142 14.83 -20.28 -0.47
C ALA A 142 14.10 -19.03 -1.00
N LEU A 143 12.82 -19.16 -1.36
CA LEU A 143 12.00 -18.01 -1.71
C LEU A 143 11.82 -17.08 -0.51
N LEU A 144 11.56 -17.60 0.69
CA LEU A 144 11.39 -16.76 1.88
C LEU A 144 12.67 -15.96 2.20
N ASP A 145 13.85 -16.54 1.98
CA ASP A 145 15.12 -15.83 2.15
C ASP A 145 15.32 -14.73 1.09
N ARG A 146 14.95 -15.01 -0.17
CA ARG A 146 14.96 -14.00 -1.25
C ARG A 146 14.03 -12.84 -0.93
N LEU A 147 12.79 -13.12 -0.53
CA LEU A 147 11.80 -12.11 -0.17
C LEU A 147 12.26 -11.27 1.03
N ALA A 148 12.83 -11.90 2.06
CA ALA A 148 13.39 -11.19 3.21
C ALA A 148 14.57 -10.29 2.81
N SER A 149 15.43 -10.78 1.91
CA SER A 149 16.56 -10.01 1.38
C SER A 149 16.08 -8.80 0.56
N ALA A 150 15.01 -8.95 -0.21
CA ALA A 150 14.39 -7.85 -0.95
C ALA A 150 13.85 -6.74 -0.03
N VAL A 151 13.23 -7.08 1.11
CA VAL A 151 12.81 -6.07 2.10
C VAL A 151 14.01 -5.28 2.62
N ARG A 152 15.10 -5.97 2.98
CA ARG A 152 16.32 -5.34 3.49
C ARG A 152 16.99 -4.47 2.43
N ALA A 153 17.05 -4.94 1.19
CA ALA A 153 17.62 -4.20 0.07
C ALA A 153 16.80 -2.94 -0.24
N ARG A 154 15.47 -3.05 -0.25
CA ARG A 154 14.57 -1.92 -0.47
C ARG A 154 14.70 -0.89 0.65
N GLU A 155 14.73 -1.31 1.91
CA GLU A 155 14.97 -0.40 3.02
C GLU A 155 16.35 0.26 2.91
N ALA A 156 17.40 -0.48 2.53
CA ALA A 156 18.73 0.08 2.29
C ALA A 156 18.75 1.19 1.21
N ALA A 157 18.05 0.97 0.10
CA ALA A 157 17.96 1.92 -0.99
C ALA A 157 17.19 3.20 -0.61
N LEU A 158 16.26 3.10 0.35
CA LEU A 158 15.38 4.19 0.77
C LEU A 158 15.83 4.88 2.08
N ARG A 159 16.88 4.40 2.77
CA ARG A 159 17.38 5.01 4.03
C ARG A 159 17.66 6.50 3.94
N HIS A 160 18.05 6.99 2.76
CA HIS A 160 18.42 8.40 2.54
C HIS A 160 17.29 9.23 1.92
N THR A 161 16.13 8.62 1.69
CA THR A 161 14.91 9.36 1.42
C THR A 161 14.25 9.70 2.75
N SER A 162 13.80 10.95 2.92
CA SER A 162 12.85 11.31 3.97
C SER A 162 11.71 10.28 3.95
N GLY A 163 11.25 9.81 5.11
CA GLY A 163 10.19 8.79 5.28
C GLY A 163 8.85 9.16 4.62
N LEU A 164 7.71 8.90 5.27
CA LEU A 164 6.44 9.33 4.68
C LEU A 164 6.49 10.84 4.42
N ASP A 165 5.89 11.27 3.30
CA ASP A 165 5.74 12.69 3.02
C ASP A 165 5.06 13.36 4.23
N PRO A 166 5.72 14.31 4.94
CA PRO A 166 5.13 14.99 6.09
C PRO A 166 3.76 15.58 5.75
N ASN A 167 3.57 16.01 4.49
CA ASN A 167 2.29 16.53 4.01
C ASN A 167 1.18 15.48 4.06
N VAL A 168 1.48 14.21 3.78
CA VAL A 168 0.49 13.12 3.86
C VAL A 168 0.18 12.81 5.32
N PHE A 169 1.19 12.78 6.19
CA PHE A 169 1.00 12.53 7.62
C PHE A 169 0.12 13.62 8.25
N ASP A 170 0.47 14.89 8.05
CA ASP A 170 -0.30 16.04 8.53
C ASP A 170 -1.71 16.05 7.96
N ALA A 171 -1.86 15.73 6.66
CA ALA A 171 -3.18 15.66 6.04
C ALA A 171 -4.05 14.54 6.62
N LEU A 172 -3.47 13.41 7.05
CA LEU A 172 -4.19 12.34 7.74
C LEU A 172 -4.61 12.76 9.14
N ILE A 173 -3.73 13.46 9.88
CA ILE A 173 -4.04 13.99 11.21
C ILE A 173 -5.22 14.95 11.13
N VAL A 174 -5.12 15.97 10.28
CA VAL A 174 -6.17 16.98 10.11
C VAL A 174 -7.48 16.33 9.64
N LEU A 175 -7.40 15.35 8.72
CA LEU A 175 -8.57 14.62 8.25
C LEU A 175 -9.26 13.83 9.37
N ALA A 176 -8.48 13.20 10.24
CA ALA A 176 -8.98 12.37 11.32
C ALA A 176 -9.29 13.14 12.61
N SER A 177 -9.05 14.46 12.65
CA SER A 177 -9.34 15.30 13.80
C SER A 177 -10.83 15.62 13.88
N PRO A 178 -11.49 15.46 15.04
CA PRO A 178 -12.91 15.82 15.21
C PRO A 178 -13.14 17.34 15.12
N THR A 179 -12.14 18.13 15.52
CA THR A 179 -12.11 19.59 15.53
C THR A 179 -10.71 20.06 15.14
N PHE A 180 -10.57 21.34 14.75
CA PHE A 180 -9.28 21.91 14.31
C PHE A 180 -8.52 22.68 15.41
N ASP A 181 -8.99 22.60 16.66
CA ASP A 181 -8.29 23.12 17.82
C ASP A 181 -7.23 22.11 18.33
N PRO A 182 -6.28 22.53 19.19
CA PRO A 182 -5.21 21.64 19.63
C PRO A 182 -5.68 20.29 20.23
N PRO A 183 -6.74 20.23 21.06
CA PRO A 183 -7.28 18.95 21.53
C PRO A 183 -7.78 18.05 20.40
N GLY A 184 -8.49 18.60 19.42
CA GLY A 184 -8.95 17.85 18.25
C GLY A 184 -7.80 17.29 17.41
N VAL A 185 -6.77 18.11 17.19
CA VAL A 185 -5.55 17.70 16.46
C VAL A 185 -4.82 16.59 17.20
N SER A 186 -4.75 16.63 18.54
CA SER A 186 -4.16 15.56 19.35
C SER A 186 -4.88 14.22 19.14
N VAL A 187 -6.22 14.24 19.09
CA VAL A 187 -7.01 13.04 18.78
C VAL A 187 -6.72 12.54 17.36
N GLY A 188 -6.59 13.45 16.38
CA GLY A 188 -6.19 13.09 15.01
C GLY A 188 -4.82 12.41 14.97
N PHE A 189 -3.85 12.93 15.71
CA PHE A 189 -2.51 12.36 15.84
C PHE A 189 -2.53 10.95 16.43
N GLU A 190 -3.22 10.75 17.54
CA GLU A 190 -3.35 9.42 18.18
C GLU A 190 -3.98 8.39 17.25
N ARG A 191 -4.99 8.80 16.47
CA ARG A 191 -5.63 7.95 15.46
C ARG A 191 -4.66 7.53 14.35
N VAL A 192 -3.82 8.44 13.88
CA VAL A 192 -2.80 8.15 12.86
C VAL A 192 -1.68 7.24 13.42
N VAL A 193 -1.26 7.45 14.67
CA VAL A 193 -0.31 6.55 15.35
C VAL A 193 -0.88 5.13 15.45
N GLU A 194 -2.14 4.99 15.84
CA GLU A 194 -2.80 3.68 15.87
C GLU A 194 -2.96 3.06 14.46
N LEU A 195 -3.22 3.87 13.43
CA LEU A 195 -3.19 3.40 12.03
C LEU A 195 -1.84 2.78 11.68
N VAL A 196 -0.73 3.46 11.98
CA VAL A 196 0.63 2.92 11.72
C VAL A 196 0.82 1.58 12.47
N GLY A 197 0.34 1.49 13.71
CA GLY A 197 0.34 0.25 14.48
C GLY A 197 -0.49 -0.87 13.84
N ARG A 198 -1.67 -0.56 13.29
CA ARG A 198 -2.51 -1.54 12.57
C ARG A 198 -1.86 -2.03 11.29
N MET A 199 -1.29 -1.13 10.49
CA MET A 199 -0.57 -1.47 9.26
C MET A 199 0.58 -2.44 9.56
N ASP A 200 1.34 -2.19 10.63
CA ASP A 200 2.40 -3.10 11.08
C ASP A 200 1.88 -4.46 11.53
N ARG A 201 0.84 -4.51 12.38
CA ARG A 201 0.23 -5.77 12.81
C ARG A 201 -0.32 -6.59 11.63
N ALA A 202 -0.94 -5.92 10.65
CA ALA A 202 -1.48 -6.56 9.45
C ALA A 202 -0.37 -7.19 8.60
N ARG A 203 0.73 -6.47 8.33
CA ARG A 203 1.90 -7.02 7.61
C ARG A 203 2.49 -8.21 8.33
N ARG A 204 2.70 -8.13 9.66
CA ARG A 204 3.21 -9.25 10.47
C ARG A 204 2.33 -10.49 10.34
N ALA A 205 1.00 -10.32 10.40
CA ALA A 205 0.06 -11.42 10.22
C ALA A 205 0.19 -12.08 8.84
N MET A 206 0.37 -11.30 7.76
CA MET A 206 0.57 -11.85 6.42
C MET A 206 1.93 -12.54 6.26
N LEU A 207 2.99 -12.00 6.86
CA LEU A 207 4.32 -12.62 6.88
C LEU A 207 4.32 -13.95 7.63
N VAL A 208 3.68 -14.02 8.80
CA VAL A 208 3.49 -15.30 9.52
C VAL A 208 2.69 -16.28 8.65
N ARG A 209 1.64 -15.80 7.98
CA ARG A 209 0.86 -16.63 7.05
C ARG A 209 1.70 -17.11 5.86
N LEU A 210 2.73 -16.41 5.43
CA LEU A 210 3.65 -16.89 4.39
C LEU A 210 4.64 -17.95 4.89
N GLY A 211 4.85 -18.07 6.20
CA GLY A 211 5.73 -19.07 6.82
C GLY A 211 6.91 -18.49 7.60
N TYR A 212 6.99 -17.16 7.77
CA TYR A 212 8.00 -16.56 8.64
C TYR A 212 7.70 -16.81 10.12
N ALA A 213 8.74 -17.01 10.93
CA ALA A 213 8.59 -17.01 12.39
C ALA A 213 8.11 -15.63 12.88
N PRO A 214 7.34 -15.53 13.98
CA PRO A 214 6.79 -14.25 14.46
C PRO A 214 7.84 -13.16 14.67
N GLU A 215 9.02 -13.51 15.18
CA GLU A 215 10.13 -12.57 15.38
C GLU A 215 10.70 -12.04 14.06
N GLN A 216 10.89 -12.93 13.08
CA GLN A 216 11.34 -12.54 11.74
C GLN A 216 10.30 -11.69 11.02
N ALA A 217 9.01 -12.03 11.15
CA ALA A 217 7.92 -11.23 10.61
C ALA A 217 7.88 -9.81 11.22
N ALA A 218 8.10 -9.70 12.53
CA ALA A 218 8.20 -8.41 13.20
C ALA A 218 9.40 -7.59 12.70
N ALA A 219 10.58 -8.21 12.57
CA ALA A 219 11.78 -7.56 12.06
C ALA A 219 11.59 -7.05 10.62
N LEU A 220 11.01 -7.86 9.74
CA LEU A 220 10.75 -7.48 8.34
C LEU A 220 9.69 -6.38 8.24
N SER A 221 8.60 -6.46 9.01
CA SER A 221 7.58 -5.42 9.02
C SER A 221 8.13 -4.07 9.50
N ALA A 222 9.00 -4.07 10.52
CA ALA A 222 9.61 -2.85 11.06
C ALA A 222 10.46 -2.11 10.02
N LEU A 223 11.18 -2.82 9.14
CA LEU A 223 11.93 -2.22 8.02
C LEU A 223 11.02 -1.51 7.02
N HIS A 224 9.77 -1.96 6.89
CA HIS A 224 8.76 -1.32 6.06
C HIS A 224 8.13 -0.11 6.77
N THR A 225 7.81 -0.23 8.07
CA THR A 225 7.19 0.85 8.87
C THR A 225 8.08 2.09 8.97
N ARG A 226 9.40 1.94 8.96
CA ARG A 226 10.34 3.09 8.94
C ARG A 226 10.27 3.92 7.66
N ASN A 227 9.62 3.42 6.61
CA ASN A 227 9.33 4.23 5.43
C ASN A 227 7.98 4.99 5.57
N PHE A 228 7.21 4.71 6.62
CA PHE A 228 5.92 5.34 6.95
C PHE A 228 5.99 6.33 8.13
N MET A 229 7.10 6.36 8.89
CA MET A 229 7.39 7.29 9.99
C MET A 229 8.72 7.98 9.73
#